data_AF-A0A383A0C4-F1
#
_entry.id   AF-A0A383A0C4-F1
#
_cell.length_a   1.000
_cell.length_b   1.000
_cell.length_c   1.000
_cell.angle_alpha   90.00
_cell.angle_beta   90.00
_cell.angle_gamma   90.00
#
_symmetry.space_group_name_H-M   'P 1'
#
loop_
_entity.id
_entity.type
_entity.pdbx_description
1 polymer ?
#
loop_
_entity_poly.entity_id
_entity_poly.type
_entity_poly.pdbx_seq_one_letter_code
_entity_poly.pdbx_strand_id
1 'polypeptide(L)'
;VKLQTLLPFLLAVATLSVSCGGDFSPEGTYKGKIVMEDGRNSVTLELRPDNTAQVRGLFLKTVQGTWVKEATGLGFSKDGVVATFDDERSNQKYRVVLMLQQAEEGLTLADIRVRLLLEGKYSMLQSYQLKEAKPLLRRVN
;
A
#
# COMPACT_ATOMS: atom_id res chain seq x y z
N VAL A 1 8.70 -13.83 -73.02
CA VAL A 1 9.06 -14.51 -71.76
C VAL A 1 8.49 -13.68 -70.62
N LYS A 2 7.47 -14.18 -69.91
CA LYS A 2 6.80 -13.50 -68.79
C LYS A 2 7.46 -13.98 -67.49
N LEU A 3 7.98 -13.06 -66.69
CA LEU A 3 8.48 -13.35 -65.35
C LEU A 3 7.52 -12.73 -64.33
N GLN A 4 6.97 -13.60 -63.48
CA GLN A 4 6.36 -13.29 -62.19
C GLN A 4 7.42 -12.55 -61.32
N THR A 5 7.14 -11.79 -60.27
CA THR A 5 6.51 -12.25 -59.02
C THR A 5 6.49 -11.09 -58.01
N LEU A 6 5.49 -11.11 -57.12
CA LEU A 6 5.50 -10.68 -55.70
C LEU A 6 5.53 -9.18 -55.33
N LEU A 7 4.33 -8.72 -54.99
CA LEU A 7 4.02 -7.62 -54.07
C LEU A 7 4.24 -8.09 -52.62
N PRO A 8 4.96 -7.37 -51.74
CA PRO A 8 4.86 -7.56 -50.30
C PRO A 8 3.98 -6.47 -49.69
N PHE A 9 2.82 -6.89 -49.17
CA PHE A 9 1.98 -6.13 -48.25
C PHE A 9 2.69 -6.12 -46.89
N LEU A 10 3.32 -5.00 -46.51
CA LEU A 10 3.86 -4.80 -45.16
C LEU A 10 2.78 -4.16 -44.28
N LEU A 11 2.01 -5.02 -43.59
CA LEU A 11 1.15 -4.60 -42.49
C LEU A 11 2.03 -4.36 -41.26
N ALA A 12 2.42 -3.11 -41.02
CA ALA A 12 3.05 -2.72 -39.77
C ALA A 12 1.96 -2.48 -38.72
N VAL A 13 1.62 -3.53 -37.97
CA VAL A 13 0.83 -3.39 -36.74
C VAL A 13 1.76 -2.85 -35.66
N ALA A 14 1.75 -1.53 -35.47
CA ALA A 14 2.39 -0.91 -34.31
C ALA A 14 1.53 -1.18 -33.07
N THR A 15 1.73 -2.33 -32.42
CA THR A 15 1.32 -2.49 -31.03
C THR A 15 2.22 -1.60 -30.18
N LEU A 16 1.77 -0.38 -29.88
CA LEU A 16 2.29 0.38 -28.77
C LEU A 16 1.82 -0.31 -27.49
N SER A 17 2.52 -1.38 -27.11
CA SER A 17 2.49 -1.89 -25.75
C SER A 17 3.11 -0.83 -24.86
N VAL A 18 2.30 0.11 -24.38
CA VAL A 18 2.64 0.98 -23.27
C VAL A 18 2.69 0.07 -22.04
N SER A 19 3.81 -0.62 -21.88
CA SER A 19 4.20 -1.23 -20.63
C SER A 19 4.50 -0.07 -19.68
N CYS A 20 3.45 0.53 -19.12
CA CYS A 20 3.51 1.40 -17.95
C CYS A 20 3.87 0.55 -16.71
N GLY A 21 4.99 -0.17 -16.78
CA GLY A 21 5.71 -0.67 -15.62
C GLY A 21 6.71 0.40 -15.22
N GLY A 22 6.20 1.58 -14.83
CA GLY A 22 7.04 2.58 -14.19
C GLY A 22 7.41 2.09 -12.80
N ASP A 23 8.66 2.31 -12.39
CA ASP A 23 9.08 2.08 -11.01
C ASP A 23 8.17 2.88 -10.07
N PHE A 24 7.23 2.19 -9.42
CA PHE A 24 6.38 2.81 -8.43
C PHE A 24 7.23 3.26 -7.24
N SER A 25 7.24 4.58 -7.00
CA SER A 25 7.83 5.23 -5.83
C SER A 25 6.73 5.49 -4.79
N PRO A 26 6.66 4.67 -3.73
CA PRO A 26 5.62 4.78 -2.70
C PRO A 26 5.81 5.97 -1.76
N GLU A 27 6.95 6.65 -1.77
CA GLU A 27 7.22 7.81 -0.94
C GLU A 27 6.19 8.91 -1.19
N GLY A 28 5.72 9.56 -0.12
CA GLY A 28 4.74 10.64 -0.20
C GLY A 28 3.79 10.69 0.99
N THR A 29 2.89 11.68 0.96
CA THR A 29 1.81 11.83 1.93
C THR A 29 0.51 11.34 1.30
N TYR A 30 -0.25 10.55 2.05
CA TYR A 30 -1.51 9.95 1.63
C TYR A 30 -2.60 10.27 2.65
N LYS A 31 -3.80 10.63 2.17
CA LYS A 31 -4.96 10.92 3.01
C LYS A 31 -6.17 10.10 2.57
N GLY A 32 -6.90 9.57 3.53
CA GLY A 32 -8.12 8.84 3.24
C GLY A 32 -8.98 8.64 4.47
N LYS A 33 -10.10 7.96 4.30
CA LYS A 33 -10.97 7.55 5.39
C LYS A 33 -10.92 6.03 5.49
N ILE A 34 -10.78 5.52 6.70
CA ILE A 34 -10.81 4.09 6.99
C ILE A 34 -11.96 3.85 7.95
N VAL A 35 -12.84 2.91 7.60
CA VAL A 35 -13.94 2.47 8.49
C VAL A 35 -13.58 1.15 9.12
N MET A 36 -13.49 1.15 10.45
CA MET A 36 -13.14 0.00 11.29
C MET A 36 -14.21 -0.20 12.37
N GLU A 37 -13.93 -1.08 13.33
CA GLU A 37 -14.83 -1.35 14.46
C GLU A 37 -15.05 -0.13 15.36
N ASP A 38 -14.01 0.69 15.57
CA ASP A 38 -14.03 1.89 16.40
C ASP A 38 -14.66 3.12 15.71
N GLY A 39 -14.98 3.01 14.42
CA GLY A 39 -15.69 4.04 13.66
C GLY A 39 -15.01 4.41 12.35
N ARG A 40 -15.36 5.60 11.84
CA ARG A 40 -14.81 6.17 10.61
C ARG A 40 -13.69 7.16 10.97
N ASN A 41 -12.47 6.78 10.64
CA ASN A 41 -11.26 7.53 10.99
C ASN A 41 -10.68 8.22 9.75
N SER A 42 -10.40 9.53 9.84
CA SER A 42 -9.61 10.24 8.83
C SER A 42 -8.13 9.96 9.08
N VAL A 43 -7.46 9.35 8.13
CA VAL A 43 -6.07 8.88 8.26
C VAL A 43 -5.15 9.67 7.34
N THR A 44 -4.00 10.08 7.87
CA THR A 44 -2.88 10.61 7.10
C THR A 44 -1.68 9.69 7.28
N LEU A 45 -1.15 9.16 6.18
CA LEU A 45 0.03 8.31 6.14
C LEU A 45 1.15 9.04 5.40
N GLU A 46 2.32 9.12 5.99
CA GLU A 46 3.54 9.66 5.39
C GLU A 46 4.56 8.53 5.26
N LEU A 47 5.07 8.32 4.04
CA LEU A 47 6.14 7.37 3.73
C LEU A 47 7.36 8.18 3.25
N ARG A 48 8.44 8.18 4.03
CA ARG A 48 9.64 8.97 3.74
C ARG A 48 10.71 8.16 3.00
N PRO A 49 11.61 8.81 2.22
CA PRO A 49 12.67 8.11 1.47
C PRO A 49 13.68 7.33 2.33
N ASP A 50 13.78 7.62 3.62
CA ASP A 50 14.66 6.95 4.58
C ASP A 50 14.02 5.72 5.24
N ASN A 51 12.98 5.16 4.61
CA ASN A 51 12.18 4.05 5.13
C ASN A 51 11.46 4.34 6.46
N THR A 52 11.38 5.60 6.90
CA THR A 52 10.55 5.99 8.04
C THR A 52 9.12 6.29 7.60
N ALA A 53 8.16 6.00 8.47
CA ALA A 53 6.75 6.24 8.25
C ALA A 53 6.12 6.98 9.43
N GLN A 54 5.11 7.80 9.16
CA GLN A 54 4.25 8.38 10.18
C GLN A 54 2.79 8.12 9.82
N VAL A 55 1.97 7.72 10.79
CA VAL A 55 0.52 7.65 10.61
C VAL A 55 -0.19 8.47 11.67
N ARG A 56 -1.21 9.21 11.24
CA ARG A 56 -2.08 10.03 12.09
C ARG A 56 -3.53 9.62 11.89
N GLY A 57 -4.30 9.61 12.97
CA GLY A 57 -5.74 9.36 12.93
C GLY A 57 -6.14 7.89 13.01
N LEU A 58 -5.19 6.95 12.89
CA LEU A 58 -5.39 5.59 13.39
C LEU A 58 -5.37 5.62 14.92
N PHE A 59 -6.39 5.02 15.55
CA PHE A 59 -6.55 4.96 17.01
C PHE A 59 -6.46 6.34 17.70
N LEU A 60 -6.89 7.41 17.01
CA LEU A 60 -6.82 8.81 17.45
C LEU A 60 -5.42 9.29 17.87
N LYS A 61 -4.37 8.63 17.38
CA LYS A 61 -2.98 8.89 17.74
C LYS A 61 -2.13 9.24 16.52
N THR A 62 -0.96 9.78 16.80
CA THR A 62 0.14 9.90 15.84
C THR A 62 1.23 8.91 16.26
N VAL A 63 1.58 7.99 15.37
CA VAL A 63 2.56 6.93 15.64
C VAL A 63 3.62 6.95 14.53
N GLN A 64 4.87 6.78 14.93
CA GLN A 64 6.01 6.64 14.01
C GLN A 64 6.27 5.17 13.72
N GLY A 65 6.87 4.89 12.59
CA GLY A 65 7.08 3.55 12.10
C GLY A 65 8.14 3.46 11.02
N THR A 66 8.19 2.31 10.38
CA THR A 66 9.03 2.04 9.22
C THR A 66 8.19 1.49 8.08
N TRP A 67 8.69 1.55 6.86
CA TRP A 67 8.04 0.94 5.71
C TRP A 67 9.03 0.29 4.76
N VAL A 68 8.55 -0.72 4.04
CA VAL A 68 9.29 -1.43 2.99
C VAL A 68 8.39 -1.65 1.77
N LYS A 69 8.99 -1.60 0.57
CA LYS A 69 8.33 -2.03 -0.68
C LYS A 69 8.44 -3.55 -0.78
N GLU A 70 7.32 -4.24 -0.91
CA GLU A 70 7.25 -5.68 -1.07
C GLU A 70 7.20 -6.05 -2.56
N ALA A 71 8.29 -6.65 -3.04
CA ALA A 71 8.47 -7.02 -4.45
C ALA A 71 8.15 -8.50 -4.75
N THR A 72 7.96 -9.32 -3.71
CA THR A 72 7.94 -10.80 -3.85
C THR A 72 6.60 -11.35 -4.30
N GLY A 73 5.50 -10.60 -4.22
CA GLY A 73 4.18 -11.01 -4.72
C GLY A 73 3.54 -12.21 -4.01
N LEU A 74 4.18 -12.78 -2.99
CA LEU A 74 3.72 -13.99 -2.29
C LEU A 74 2.62 -13.72 -1.24
N GLY A 75 2.34 -12.46 -0.93
CA GLY A 75 1.32 -12.08 0.05
C GLY A 75 0.19 -11.26 -0.57
N PHE A 76 0.52 -10.12 -1.20
CA PHE A 76 -0.46 -9.15 -1.68
C PHE A 76 0.14 -8.30 -2.80
N SER A 77 -0.13 -8.66 -4.06
CA SER A 77 0.32 -8.02 -5.32
C SER A 77 1.84 -7.77 -5.46
N LYS A 78 2.31 -7.75 -6.71
CA LYS A 78 3.59 -7.12 -7.04
C LYS A 78 3.49 -5.64 -6.68
N ASP A 79 4.54 -5.05 -6.09
CA ASP A 79 4.62 -3.63 -5.71
C ASP A 79 3.74 -3.21 -4.50
N GLY A 80 3.56 -4.10 -3.53
CA GLY A 80 2.92 -3.76 -2.25
C GLY A 80 3.81 -2.88 -1.36
N VAL A 81 3.21 -2.21 -0.38
CA VAL A 81 3.95 -1.51 0.69
C VAL A 81 3.50 -2.05 2.04
N VAL A 82 4.46 -2.40 2.88
CA VAL A 82 4.20 -2.80 4.27
C VAL A 82 4.71 -1.69 5.17
N ALA A 83 3.81 -1.02 5.88
CA ALA A 83 4.16 0.00 6.87
C ALA A 83 3.86 -0.53 8.28
N THR A 84 4.85 -0.46 9.17
CA THR A 84 4.78 -0.98 10.54
C THR A 84 4.96 0.14 11.54
N PHE A 85 4.08 0.21 12.54
CA PHE A 85 4.09 1.25 13.58
C PHE A 85 4.05 0.59 14.96
N ASP A 86 4.84 1.10 15.90
CA ASP A 86 4.84 0.65 17.29
C ASP A 86 4.46 1.83 18.21
N ASP A 87 3.40 1.66 19.00
CA ASP A 87 3.04 2.61 20.07
C ASP A 87 3.44 2.02 21.42
N GLU A 88 4.47 2.61 22.02
CA GLU A 88 4.96 2.21 23.33
C GLU A 88 4.52 3.15 24.46
N ARG A 89 3.81 4.24 24.15
CA ARG A 89 3.51 5.32 25.11
C ARG A 89 2.26 5.04 25.95
N SER A 90 1.46 4.05 25.59
CA SER A 90 0.30 3.64 26.36
C SER A 90 0.63 2.46 27.26
N ASN A 91 -0.12 2.25 28.35
CA ASN A 91 0.00 1.07 29.22
C ASN A 91 -0.21 -0.27 28.48
N GLN A 92 -0.51 -0.20 27.18
CA GLN A 92 -0.66 -1.29 26.25
C GLN A 92 0.21 -1.01 25.01
N LYS A 93 1.28 -1.77 24.82
CA LYS A 93 2.12 -1.63 23.63
C LYS A 93 1.48 -2.39 22.48
N TYR A 94 1.42 -1.81 21.28
CA TYR A 94 0.88 -2.48 20.11
C TYR A 94 1.66 -2.17 18.84
N ARG A 95 1.62 -3.13 17.91
CA ARG A 95 2.16 -3.03 16.56
C ARG A 95 1.03 -2.99 15.55
N VAL A 96 1.03 -2.00 14.67
CA VAL A 96 0.11 -1.89 13.54
C VAL A 96 0.89 -2.18 12.26
N VAL A 97 0.38 -3.08 11.43
CA VAL A 97 0.92 -3.36 10.10
C VAL A 97 -0.15 -3.02 9.08
N LEU A 98 0.16 -2.08 8.19
CA LEU A 98 -0.67 -1.71 7.04
C LEU A 98 -0.11 -2.40 5.80
N MET A 99 -0.96 -3.13 5.08
CA MET A 99 -0.63 -3.72 3.79
C MET A 99 -1.30 -2.90 2.71
N LEU A 100 -0.50 -2.22 1.90
CA LEU A 100 -0.95 -1.23 0.94
C LEU A 100 -0.64 -1.73 -0.48
N GLN A 101 -1.54 -1.45 -1.42
CA GLN A 101 -1.36 -1.75 -2.84
C GLN A 101 -1.39 -0.46 -3.63
N GLN A 102 -0.55 -0.36 -4.65
CA GLN A 102 -0.59 0.74 -5.59
C GLN A 102 -1.95 0.82 -6.29
N ALA A 103 -2.48 2.03 -6.37
CA ALA A 103 -3.65 2.38 -7.16
C ALA A 103 -3.36 3.67 -7.95
N GLU A 104 -4.18 3.96 -8.97
CA GLU A 104 -4.00 5.10 -9.87
C GLU A 104 -3.80 6.44 -9.13
N GLU A 105 -4.56 6.67 -8.06
CA GLU A 105 -4.57 7.95 -7.32
C GLU A 105 -3.88 7.86 -5.94
N GLY A 106 -3.20 6.75 -5.63
CA GLY A 106 -2.54 6.58 -4.33
C GLY A 106 -2.38 5.12 -3.91
N LEU A 107 -2.76 4.83 -2.67
CA LEU A 107 -2.57 3.53 -2.04
C LEU A 107 -3.90 2.99 -1.50
N THR A 108 -4.32 1.82 -1.96
CA THR A 108 -5.44 1.10 -1.33
C THR A 108 -4.96 0.26 -0.16
N LEU A 109 -5.64 0.33 0.97
CA LEU A 109 -5.35 -0.51 2.13
C LEU A 109 -5.97 -1.90 1.95
N ALA A 110 -5.15 -2.90 1.66
CA ALA A 110 -5.59 -4.28 1.45
C ALA A 110 -5.86 -5.01 2.76
N ASP A 111 -5.03 -4.79 3.78
CA ASP A 111 -5.16 -5.43 5.09
C ASP A 111 -4.57 -4.53 6.19
N ILE A 112 -5.10 -4.67 7.41
CA ILE A 112 -4.57 -4.06 8.62
C ILE A 112 -4.45 -5.13 9.71
N ARG A 113 -3.26 -5.24 10.29
CA ARG A 113 -3.01 -6.17 11.40
C ARG A 113 -2.59 -5.41 12.63
N VAL A 114 -3.25 -5.68 13.74
CA VAL A 114 -2.92 -5.09 15.05
C VAL A 114 -2.50 -6.21 15.98
N ARG A 115 -1.32 -6.08 16.59
CA ARG A 115 -0.77 -7.03 17.56
C ARG A 115 -0.49 -6.33 18.87
N LEU A 116 -0.93 -6.91 19.98
CA LEU A 116 -0.57 -6.44 21.32
C LEU A 116 0.74 -7.05 21.74
N LEU A 117 1.60 -6.27 22.37
CA LEU A 117 2.71 -6.81 23.13
C LEU A 117 2.22 -7.09 24.56
N LEU A 118 2.14 -8.37 24.92
CA LEU A 118 1.83 -8.86 26.26
C LEU A 118 3.09 -9.55 26.79
N GLU A 119 3.61 -9.12 27.94
CA GLU A 119 4.77 -9.74 28.59
C GLU A 119 5.99 -9.91 27.65
N GLY A 120 6.22 -8.93 26.76
CA GLY A 120 7.32 -8.96 25.78
C GLY A 120 7.07 -9.84 24.55
N LYS A 121 5.88 -10.43 24.40
CA LYS A 121 5.50 -11.23 23.22
C LYS A 121 4.31 -10.59 22.48
N TYR A 122 4.41 -10.52 21.16
CA TYR A 122 3.28 -10.04 20.34
C TYR A 122 2.21 -11.13 20.23
N SER A 123 1.05 -10.88 20.84
CA SER A 123 -0.17 -11.65 20.65
C SER A 123 -1.08 -10.96 19.63
N MET A 124 -1.84 -11.73 18.86
CA MET A 124 -2.85 -11.16 17.97
C MET A 124 -3.93 -10.49 18.83
N LEU A 125 -4.15 -9.19 18.59
CA LEU A 125 -5.37 -8.55 19.06
C LEU A 125 -6.51 -9.08 18.19
N GLN A 126 -7.71 -9.08 18.75
CA GLN A 126 -8.98 -9.04 18.04
C GLN A 126 -8.79 -8.37 16.68
N SER A 127 -9.03 -9.10 15.59
CA SER A 127 -8.75 -8.62 14.25
C SER A 127 -9.50 -7.32 14.02
N TYR A 128 -8.82 -6.19 13.94
CA TYR A 128 -9.43 -4.95 13.48
C TYR A 128 -9.78 -5.16 12.01
N GLN A 129 -11.05 -5.42 11.72
CA GLN A 129 -11.50 -5.67 10.37
C GLN A 129 -11.81 -4.35 9.67
N LEU A 130 -11.35 -4.22 8.43
CA LEU A 130 -11.84 -3.20 7.52
C LEU A 130 -13.31 -3.50 7.23
N LYS A 131 -14.18 -2.51 7.47
CA LYS A 131 -15.61 -2.62 7.11
C LYS A 131 -15.87 -2.23 5.65
N GLU A 132 -14.95 -1.49 5.05
CA GLU A 132 -14.97 -1.12 3.64
C GLU A 132 -13.90 -1.93 2.90
N ALA A 133 -14.23 -2.43 1.71
CA ALA A 133 -13.26 -3.14 0.88
C ALA A 133 -12.25 -2.14 0.30
N LYS A 134 -10.96 -2.38 0.56
CA LYS A 134 -9.83 -1.66 -0.06
C LYS A 134 -9.94 -0.13 -0.01
N PRO A 135 -10.08 0.51 1.16
CA PRO A 135 -10.22 1.96 1.24
C PRO A 135 -8.99 2.65 0.62
N LEU A 136 -9.24 3.70 -0.16
CA LEU A 136 -8.20 4.45 -0.87
C LEU A 136 -7.63 5.57 -0.01
N LEU A 137 -6.31 5.58 0.15
CA LEU A 137 -5.52 6.69 0.65
C LEU A 137 -4.95 7.46 -0.55
N ARG A 138 -5.54 8.61 -0.84
CA ARG A 138 -5.16 9.45 -1.98
C ARG A 138 -3.84 10.16 -1.71
N ARG A 139 -2.93 10.16 -2.66
CA ARG A 139 -1.69 10.94 -2.55
C ARG A 139 -2.03 12.44 -2.50
N VAL A 140 -1.37 13.17 -1.63
CA VAL A 140 -1.50 14.62 -1.48
C VAL A 140 -0.13 15.21 -1.75
N ASN A 141 -0.04 16.04 -2.79
CA ASN A 141 1.16 16.78 -3.15
C ASN A 141 1.42 17.92 -2.18
#